data_AF-A0AA85JKV5-F1
#
_entry.id   AF-A0AA85JKV5-F1
#
_cell.length_a   1.000
_cell.length_b   1.000
_cell.length_c   1.000
_cell.angle_alpha   90.00
_cell.angle_beta   90.00
_cell.angle_gamma   90.00
#
_symmetry.space_group_name_H-M   'P 1'
#
loop_
_entity.id
_entity.type
_entity.pdbx_description
1 polymer ?
#
loop_
_entity_poly.entity_id
_entity_poly.type
_entity_poly.pdbx_seq_one_letter_code
_entity_poly.pdbx_strand_id
1 'polypeptide(L)'
;MICNFWVLKRAVTATAYETENSEVSAVQWFNYCRNVSSWKMNTLTQVLGGVGSIVHIDETVLIKRKYNRGRLQANQQWILGICDTTLRKGYIEAIPNRSISAY
;
A
#
# COMPACT_ATOMS: atom_id res chain seq x y z
N MET A 1 14.21 -7.37 14.35
CA MET A 1 14.28 -6.08 15.07
C MET A 1 13.70 -4.93 14.25
N ILE A 2 14.24 -4.60 13.06
CA ILE A 2 13.75 -3.48 12.20
C ILE A 2 12.32 -3.67 11.67
N CYS A 3 11.93 -4.89 11.26
CA CYS A 3 10.58 -5.14 10.74
C CYS A 3 9.46 -4.82 11.75
N ASN A 4 9.72 -5.00 13.05
CA ASN A 4 8.74 -4.65 14.09
C ASN A 4 8.44 -3.15 14.11
N PHE A 5 9.48 -2.32 13.94
CA PHE A 5 9.31 -0.86 13.85
C PHE A 5 8.50 -0.43 12.63
N TRP A 6 8.64 -1.16 11.52
CA TRP A 6 7.78 -0.94 10.34
C TRP A 6 6.31 -1.24 10.62
N VAL A 7 6.03 -2.37 11.28
CA VAL A 7 4.66 -2.75 11.68
C VAL A 7 4.04 -1.72 12.64
N LEU A 8 4.84 -1.20 13.57
CA LEU A 8 4.44 -0.16 14.52
C LEU A 8 4.39 1.25 13.89
N LYS A 9 4.60 1.38 12.57
CA LYS A 9 4.58 2.66 11.83
C LYS A 9 5.53 3.72 12.42
N ARG A 10 6.68 3.29 12.94
CA ARG A 10 7.69 4.18 13.49
C ARG A 10 8.42 4.91 12.36
N ALA A 11 8.90 6.12 12.64
CA ALA A 11 9.70 6.87 11.68
C ALA A 11 11.00 6.13 11.36
N VAL A 12 11.47 6.23 10.11
CA VAL A 12 12.72 5.60 9.67
C VAL A 12 13.91 6.11 10.48
N THR A 13 13.96 7.42 10.77
CA THR A 13 15.02 8.05 11.55
C THR A 13 15.08 7.49 12.97
N ALA A 14 13.94 7.40 13.65
CA ALA A 14 13.83 6.79 14.98
C ALA A 14 14.23 5.31 14.95
N THR A 15 13.80 4.57 13.92
CA THR A 15 14.16 3.15 13.74
C THR A 15 15.66 2.97 13.55
N ALA A 16 16.30 3.82 12.74
CA ALA A 16 17.74 3.80 12.51
C ALA A 16 18.51 4.05 13.80
N TYR A 17 18.09 5.07 14.58
CA TYR A 17 18.66 5.39 15.89
C TYR A 17 18.51 4.23 16.89
N GLU A 18 17.30 3.72 17.08
CA GLU A 18 17.00 2.68 18.08
C GLU A 18 17.60 1.31 17.75
N THR A 19 17.87 1.06 16.47
CA THR A 19 18.49 -0.20 16.03
C THR A 19 19.98 -0.06 15.75
N GLU A 20 20.58 1.10 16.02
CA GLU A 20 22.00 1.39 15.75
C GLU A 20 22.40 1.08 14.29
N ASN A 21 21.52 1.43 13.35
CA ASN A 21 21.70 1.21 11.92
C ASN A 21 21.71 2.53 11.15
N SER A 22 22.23 2.51 9.92
CA SER A 22 22.10 3.67 9.04
C SER A 22 20.64 3.88 8.60
N GLU A 23 20.25 5.13 8.37
CA GLU A 23 18.93 5.43 7.81
C GLU A 23 18.71 4.75 6.46
N VAL A 24 19.77 4.62 5.64
CA VAL A 24 19.73 3.92 4.35
C VAL A 24 19.33 2.46 4.55
N SER A 25 19.95 1.77 5.50
CA SER A 25 19.61 0.39 5.85
C SER A 25 18.17 0.27 6.35
N ALA A 26 17.71 1.19 7.22
CA ALA A 26 16.33 1.22 7.70
C ALA A 26 15.32 1.43 6.56
N VAL A 27 15.60 2.34 5.61
CA VAL A 27 14.78 2.52 4.40
C VAL A 27 14.72 1.25 3.58
N GLN A 28 15.85 0.57 3.36
CA GLN A 28 15.90 -0.67 2.59
C GLN A 28 15.04 -1.76 3.23
N TRP A 29 15.11 -1.93 4.55
CA TRP A 29 14.24 -2.86 5.28
C TRP A 29 12.76 -2.50 5.13
N PHE A 30 12.40 -1.22 5.25
CA PHE A 30 11.02 -0.78 5.08
C PHE A 30 10.51 -0.98 3.66
N ASN A 31 11.38 -0.84 2.65
CA ASN A 31 11.06 -1.14 1.26
C ASN A 31 10.88 -2.65 1.05
N TYR A 32 11.75 -3.47 1.64
CA TYR A 32 11.64 -4.93 1.60
C TYR A 32 10.30 -5.41 2.19
N CYS A 33 9.93 -4.92 3.38
CA CYS A 33 8.64 -5.25 3.99
C CYS A 33 7.46 -4.87 3.07
N ARG A 34 7.48 -3.66 2.49
CA ARG A 34 6.46 -3.21 1.54
C ARG A 34 6.39 -4.09 0.29
N ASN A 35 7.53 -4.50 -0.26
CA ASN A 35 7.58 -5.36 -1.44
C ASN A 35 6.98 -6.73 -1.15
N VAL A 36 7.32 -7.35 -0.02
CA VAL A 36 6.76 -8.63 0.40
C VAL A 36 5.25 -8.52 0.61
N SER A 37 4.77 -7.46 1.28
CA SER A 37 3.33 -7.23 1.47
C SER A 37 2.60 -7.01 0.16
N SER A 38 3.16 -6.19 -0.75
CA SER A 38 2.59 -5.96 -2.08
C SER A 38 2.51 -7.24 -2.88
N TRP A 39 3.59 -8.03 -2.92
CA TRP A 39 3.60 -9.33 -3.58
C TRP A 39 2.51 -10.25 -3.01
N LYS A 40 2.39 -10.32 -1.68
CA LYS A 40 1.41 -11.16 -1.00
C LYS A 40 -0.04 -10.76 -1.32
N MET A 41 -0.33 -9.47 -1.41
CA MET A 41 -1.65 -8.94 -1.78
C MET A 41 -2.00 -9.17 -3.25
N ASN A 42 -1.02 -9.12 -4.15
CA ASN A 42 -1.25 -9.25 -5.60
C ASN A 42 -1.25 -10.70 -6.11
N THR A 43 -0.59 -11.63 -5.42
CA THR A 43 -0.40 -13.02 -5.92
C THR A 43 -1.28 -14.07 -5.26
N LEU A 44 -1.89 -13.75 -4.12
CA LEU A 44 -2.81 -14.68 -3.49
C LEU A 44 -4.18 -14.59 -4.15
N THR A 45 -4.46 -15.51 -5.07
CA THR A 45 -5.83 -15.74 -5.56
C THR A 45 -6.70 -16.15 -4.37
N GLN A 46 -7.56 -15.24 -3.94
CA GLN A 46 -8.46 -15.44 -2.81
C GLN A 46 -9.86 -15.00 -3.22
N VAL A 47 -10.84 -15.83 -2.91
CA VAL A 47 -12.24 -15.41 -2.97
C VAL A 47 -12.45 -14.48 -1.78
N LEU A 48 -12.71 -13.21 -2.07
CA LEU A 48 -13.14 -12.21 -1.09
C LEU A 48 -14.66 -12.10 -1.15
N GLY A 49 -15.31 -12.04 0.01
CA GLY A 49 -16.76 -12.05 0.10
C GLY A 49 -17.38 -13.46 0.08
N GLY A 50 -18.68 -13.51 -0.14
CA GLY A 50 -19.51 -14.71 -0.04
C GLY A 50 -20.66 -14.54 0.95
N VAL A 51 -21.48 -15.57 1.09
CA VAL A 51 -22.65 -15.55 1.99
C VAL A 51 -22.18 -15.30 3.43
N GLY A 52 -22.74 -14.26 4.06
CA GLY A 52 -22.40 -13.89 5.44
C GLY A 52 -21.08 -13.13 5.60
N SER A 53 -20.39 -12.77 4.51
CA SER A 53 -19.22 -11.90 4.56
C SER A 53 -19.58 -10.45 4.24
N ILE A 54 -18.93 -9.52 4.94
CA ILE A 54 -18.98 -8.09 4.65
C ILE A 54 -17.64 -7.70 4.02
N VAL A 55 -17.73 -7.09 2.84
CA VAL A 55 -16.56 -6.66 2.09
C VAL A 55 -16.63 -5.14 1.92
N HIS A 56 -15.52 -4.47 2.17
CA HIS A 56 -15.35 -3.05 1.88
C HIS A 56 -14.65 -2.91 0.54
N ILE A 57 -15.23 -2.13 -0.36
CA ILE A 57 -14.67 -1.79 -1.67
C ILE A 57 -14.51 -0.28 -1.69
N ASP A 58 -13.30 0.21 -1.99
CA ASP A 58 -13.00 1.63 -2.03
C ASP A 58 -12.04 1.99 -3.17
N GLU A 59 -12.20 3.18 -3.73
CA GLU A 59 -11.31 3.75 -4.73
C GLU A 59 -10.48 4.88 -4.13
N THR A 60 -9.18 4.87 -4.36
CA THR A 60 -8.30 5.96 -3.94
C THR A 60 -7.39 6.39 -5.09
N VAL A 61 -7.10 7.69 -5.14
CA VAL A 61 -6.12 8.28 -6.04
C VAL A 61 -4.81 8.54 -5.31
N LEU A 62 -3.73 7.98 -5.82
CA LEU A 62 -2.38 8.37 -5.42
C LEU A 62 -1.84 9.43 -6.39
N ILE A 63 -1.38 10.53 -5.82
CA ILE A 63 -0.82 11.66 -6.56
C ILE A 63 0.57 11.95 -5.99
N LYS A 64 1.58 11.98 -6.85
CA LYS A 64 2.91 12.47 -6.46
C LYS A 64 2.95 13.99 -6.62
N ARG A 65 3.46 14.72 -5.64
CA ARG A 65 3.72 16.16 -5.79
C ARG A 65 4.91 16.36 -6.73
N LYS A 66 4.81 17.28 -7.69
CA LYS A 66 5.98 17.68 -8.50
C LYS A 66 6.99 18.37 -7.58
N TYR A 67 8.23 17.87 -7.49
CA TYR A 67 9.32 18.44 -6.67
C TYR A 67 8.97 18.72 -5.18
N ASN A 68 8.04 17.99 -4.58
CA ASN A 68 7.48 18.31 -3.24
C ASN A 68 6.97 19.76 -3.09
N ARG A 69 6.72 20.51 -4.19
CA ARG A 69 6.28 21.91 -4.20
C ARG A 69 5.23 22.14 -5.29
N GLY A 70 4.01 22.58 -4.90
CA GLY A 70 2.98 23.09 -5.82
C GLY A 70 2.45 22.10 -6.88
N ARG A 71 1.25 22.41 -7.40
CA ARG A 71 0.43 21.72 -8.43
C ARG A 71 0.39 20.17 -8.36
N LEU A 72 -0.78 19.63 -8.04
CA LEU A 72 -1.08 18.20 -8.22
C LEU A 72 -0.75 17.79 -9.66
N GLN A 73 0.08 16.75 -9.84
CA GLN A 73 0.51 16.29 -11.16
C GLN A 73 -0.65 15.62 -11.91
N ALA A 74 -0.55 15.62 -13.24
CA ALA A 74 -1.45 14.88 -14.14
C ALA A 74 -1.33 13.35 -13.99
N ASN A 75 -0.18 12.86 -13.51
CA ASN A 75 0.04 11.44 -13.25
C ASN A 75 -0.66 11.05 -11.95
N GLN A 76 -1.94 10.71 -12.08
CA GLN A 76 -2.75 10.09 -11.05
C GLN A 76 -2.68 8.57 -11.23
N GLN A 77 -2.35 7.85 -10.17
CA GLN A 77 -2.53 6.42 -10.13
C GLN A 77 -3.83 6.13 -9.40
N TRP A 78 -4.81 5.57 -10.11
CA TRP A 78 -6.03 5.08 -9.51
C TRP A 78 -5.78 3.70 -8.91
N ILE A 79 -6.33 3.48 -7.73
CA ILE A 79 -6.21 2.23 -6.99
C ILE A 79 -7.59 1.81 -6.52
N LEU A 80 -7.96 0.57 -6.83
CA LEU A 80 -9.13 -0.08 -6.25
C LEU A 80 -8.66 -1.00 -5.13
N GLY A 81 -9.27 -0.88 -3.96
CA GLY A 81 -9.01 -1.74 -2.81
C GLY A 81 -10.26 -2.53 -2.41
N ILE A 82 -10.06 -3.80 -2.08
CA ILE A 82 -11.09 -4.70 -1.56
C ILE A 82 -10.59 -5.29 -0.25
N CYS A 83 -11.40 -5.29 0.80
CA CYS A 83 -11.07 -5.88 2.09
C CYS A 83 -12.25 -6.65 2.67
N ASP A 84 -12.08 -7.94 2.91
CA ASP A 84 -13.05 -8.79 3.60
C ASP A 84 -12.83 -8.69 5.11
N THR A 85 -13.84 -8.20 5.85
CA THR A 85 -13.73 -7.98 7.29
C THR A 85 -13.70 -9.28 8.10
N THR A 86 -14.29 -10.33 7.57
CA THR A 86 -14.40 -11.64 8.22
C THR A 86 -13.09 -12.40 8.09
N LEU A 87 -12.54 -12.44 6.88
CA LEU A 87 -11.29 -13.13 6.57
C LEU A 87 -10.04 -12.30 6.88
N ARG A 88 -10.20 -10.99 7.12
CA ARG A 88 -9.12 -10.00 7.30
C ARG A 88 -8.09 -10.06 6.17
N LYS A 89 -8.59 -10.25 4.95
CA LYS A 89 -7.82 -10.39 3.72
C LYS A 89 -8.25 -9.31 2.75
N GLY A 90 -7.33 -8.86 1.92
CA GLY A 90 -7.61 -7.81 0.97
C GLY A 90 -6.82 -7.95 -0.32
N TYR A 91 -7.33 -7.26 -1.33
CA TYR A 91 -6.78 -7.18 -2.67
C TYR A 91 -6.67 -5.70 -3.04
N ILE A 92 -5.62 -5.34 -3.77
CA ILE A 92 -5.43 -4.00 -4.29
C ILE A 92 -5.00 -4.11 -5.75
N GLU A 93 -5.62 -3.32 -6.61
CA GLU A 93 -5.28 -3.25 -8.03
C GLU A 93 -5.02 -1.81 -8.44
N ALA A 94 -3.90 -1.61 -9.15
CA ALA A 94 -3.57 -0.34 -9.78
C ALA A 94 -4.30 -0.27 -11.12
N ILE A 95 -5.25 0.65 -11.28
CA ILE A 95 -6.02 0.80 -12.51
C ILE A 95 -5.15 1.55 -13.54
N PRO A 96 -4.78 0.92 -14.68
CA PRO A 96 -3.88 1.52 -15.65
C PRO A 96 -4.52 2.64 -16.48
N ASN A 97 -5.83 2.62 -16.69
CA ASN A 97 -6.56 3.66 -17.42
C ASN A 97 -7.99 3.81 -16.88
N ARG A 98 -8.39 5.04 -16.54
CA ARG A 98 -9.74 5.40 -16.06
C ARG A 98 -10.55 6.17 -17.11
N SER A 99 -10.21 6.08 -18.39
CA SER A 99 -11.04 6.65 -19.45
C SER A 99 -12.41 5.99 -19.40
N ILE A 100 -13.44 6.77 -19.05
CA ILE A 100 -14.84 6.36 -19.10
C ILE A 100 -15.14 5.89 -20.53
N SER A 101 -15.35 4.58 -20.73
CA SER A 101 -16.20 4.15 -21.84
C SER A 101 -17.63 4.42 -21.41
N ALA A 102 -18.23 5.49 -21.93
CA ALA A 102 -19.65 5.73 -21.79
C ALA A 102 -20.37 4.51 -22.38
N TYR A 103 -21.05 3.75 -21.53
CA TYR A 103 -22.04 2.76 -21.94
C TYR A 103 -23.37 3.45 -22.17
#